data_AF-A0A942Z6C1-F1
#
_entry.id   AF-A0A942Z6C1-F1
#
_cell.length_a   1.000
_cell.length_b   1.000
_cell.length_c   1.000
_cell.angle_alpha   90.00
_cell.angle_beta   90.00
_cell.angle_gamma   90.00
#
_symmetry.space_group_name_H-M   'P 1'
#
loop_
_entity.id
_entity.type
_entity.pdbx_description
1 polymer ?
#
loop_
_entity_poly.entity_id
_entity_poly.type
_entity_poly.pdbx_seq_one_letter_code
_entity_poly.pdbx_strand_id
1 'polypeptide(L)'
;MTTKVYTVEEIASKIQHTNVNPDVTKEDIKKLSEDCMEYKFDGVMLQPCWIEEAKKHLQGSEVKICTALGYPMGGSTTATKVNEMREVIELGAEQVDFMANIGFLKSGMYDEYREEIAQIVKAANGRVTKIMLEFGMLTQEEKRKAAELALSAGVTYLKNSSGWGKGGHATVEDVQLLKEIAGDKALVKASGGIRDFESASTILNAGAVLLGTSAGVKIVTGAGNALSDY
;
A
#
# COMPACT_ATOMS: atom_id res chain seq x y z
N MET A 1 -10.61 -18.91 -14.19
CA MET A 1 -9.14 -18.83 -13.98
C MET A 1 -8.74 -19.99 -13.08
N THR A 2 -7.69 -20.72 -13.42
CA THR A 2 -7.17 -21.79 -12.54
C THR A 2 -6.46 -21.18 -11.35
N THR A 3 -6.90 -21.52 -10.14
CA THR A 3 -6.28 -21.09 -8.88
C THR A 3 -4.82 -21.57 -8.84
N LYS A 4 -3.88 -20.64 -8.71
CA LYS A 4 -2.47 -20.96 -8.51
C LYS A 4 -2.26 -21.41 -7.06
N VAL A 5 -1.51 -22.49 -6.89
CA VAL A 5 -0.94 -22.87 -5.60
C VAL A 5 0.38 -22.11 -5.44
N TYR A 6 0.46 -21.25 -4.43
CA TYR A 6 1.67 -20.50 -4.12
C TYR A 6 2.57 -21.28 -3.16
N THR A 7 3.88 -21.07 -3.27
CA THR A 7 4.86 -21.43 -2.25
C THR A 7 5.02 -20.31 -1.22
N VAL A 8 5.68 -20.60 -0.09
CA VAL A 8 5.98 -19.60 0.94
C VAL A 8 6.86 -18.48 0.38
N GLU A 9 7.87 -18.83 -0.41
CA GLU A 9 8.82 -17.90 -1.00
C GLU A 9 8.14 -16.96 -2.02
N GLU A 10 7.19 -17.49 -2.80
CA GLU A 10 6.40 -16.67 -3.74
C GLU A 10 5.45 -15.71 -3.03
N ILE A 11 4.89 -16.08 -1.88
CA ILE A 11 4.08 -15.14 -1.07
C ILE A 11 5.00 -14.11 -0.39
N ALA A 12 6.12 -14.55 0.17
CA ALA A 12 7.08 -13.68 0.86
C ALA A 12 7.53 -12.52 -0.03
N SER A 13 7.96 -12.83 -1.25
CA SER A 13 8.36 -11.82 -2.26
C SER A 13 7.25 -10.87 -2.73
N LYS A 14 6.01 -11.06 -2.25
CA LYS A 14 4.85 -10.21 -2.52
C LYS A 14 4.36 -9.45 -1.29
N ILE A 15 5.05 -9.55 -0.15
CA ILE A 15 4.67 -8.87 1.09
C ILE A 15 5.46 -7.57 1.24
N GLN A 16 4.75 -6.46 1.44
CA GLN A 16 5.28 -5.26 2.07
C GLN A 16 4.98 -5.33 3.55
N HIS A 17 5.99 -5.69 4.34
CA HIS A 17 5.82 -5.89 5.77
C HIS A 17 5.69 -4.53 6.45
N THR A 18 4.55 -4.32 7.12
CA THR A 18 4.08 -2.99 7.46
C THR A 18 4.05 -2.78 8.96
N ASN A 19 4.65 -1.69 9.42
CA ASN A 19 4.33 -1.09 10.71
C ASN A 19 4.30 0.43 10.59
N VAL A 20 3.08 0.98 10.63
CA VAL A 20 2.80 2.42 10.51
C VAL A 20 2.02 2.94 11.72
N ASN A 21 2.02 2.19 12.84
CA ASN A 21 1.34 2.60 14.06
C ASN A 21 1.98 3.88 14.64
N PRO A 22 1.21 4.84 15.18
CA PRO A 22 1.74 6.11 15.69
C PRO A 22 2.82 5.97 16.77
N ASP A 23 2.86 4.84 17.48
CA ASP A 23 3.77 4.54 18.58
C ASP A 23 5.02 3.73 18.17
N VAL A 24 5.22 3.49 16.86
CA VAL A 24 6.43 2.81 16.34
C VAL A 24 7.69 3.47 16.84
N THR A 25 8.58 2.66 17.42
CA THR A 25 9.88 3.09 17.92
C THR A 25 11.01 2.75 16.95
N LYS A 26 12.19 3.30 17.22
CA LYS A 26 13.42 2.97 16.48
C LYS A 26 13.74 1.47 16.50
N GLU A 27 13.52 0.79 17.63
CA GLU A 27 13.79 -0.66 17.73
C GLU A 27 12.78 -1.47 16.91
N ASP A 28 11.51 -1.03 16.86
CA ASP A 28 10.50 -1.66 16.01
C ASP A 28 10.88 -1.55 14.52
N ILE A 29 11.43 -0.42 14.08
CA ILE A 29 11.92 -0.22 12.71
C ILE A 29 13.11 -1.13 12.40
N LYS A 30 14.04 -1.28 13.35
CA LYS A 30 15.15 -2.22 13.22
C LYS A 30 14.62 -3.64 13.04
N LYS A 31 13.74 -4.10 13.93
CA LYS A 31 13.15 -5.44 13.87
C LYS A 31 12.37 -5.66 12.57
N LEU A 32 11.54 -4.70 12.18
CA LEU A 32 10.77 -4.75 10.93
C LEU A 32 11.69 -4.89 9.71
N SER A 33 12.82 -4.18 9.71
CA SER A 33 13.82 -4.26 8.63
C SER A 33 14.55 -5.61 8.62
N GLU A 34 14.92 -6.13 9.78
CA GLU A 34 15.52 -7.46 9.95
C GLU A 34 14.59 -8.57 9.45
N ASP A 35 13.30 -8.51 9.79
CA ASP A 35 12.29 -9.46 9.31
C ASP A 35 12.17 -9.41 7.78
N CYS A 36 12.17 -8.22 7.18
CA CYS A 36 12.13 -8.10 5.72
C CYS A 36 13.32 -8.77 5.04
N MET A 37 14.52 -8.66 5.61
CA MET A 37 15.72 -9.29 5.07
C MET A 37 15.71 -10.81 5.27
N GLU A 38 15.36 -11.28 6.47
CA GLU A 38 15.32 -12.69 6.83
C GLU A 38 14.35 -13.46 5.92
N TYR A 39 13.15 -12.93 5.73
CA TYR A 39 12.09 -13.58 4.96
C TYR A 39 12.01 -13.15 3.50
N LYS A 40 12.93 -12.30 3.03
CA LYS A 40 13.00 -11.82 1.64
C LYS A 40 11.68 -11.18 1.17
N PHE A 41 11.12 -10.33 2.00
CA PHE A 41 9.92 -9.56 1.67
C PHE A 41 10.20 -8.53 0.57
N ASP A 42 9.15 -8.10 -0.15
CA ASP A 42 9.26 -7.11 -1.23
C ASP A 42 9.80 -5.77 -0.71
N GLY A 43 9.35 -5.36 0.47
CA GLY A 43 9.73 -4.09 1.06
C GLY A 43 9.29 -3.91 2.52
N VAL A 44 9.96 -2.98 3.18
CA VAL A 44 9.57 -2.47 4.50
C VAL A 44 8.63 -1.29 4.32
N MET A 45 7.48 -1.28 4.99
CA MET A 45 6.48 -0.21 4.91
C MET A 45 6.36 0.51 6.26
N LEU A 46 6.80 1.77 6.30
CA LEU A 46 7.02 2.55 7.53
C LEU A 46 6.53 4.01 7.40
N GLN A 47 6.45 4.71 8.53
CA GLN A 47 6.15 6.15 8.52
C GLN A 47 7.31 6.96 7.95
N PRO A 48 7.06 8.13 7.31
CA PRO A 48 8.09 8.94 6.67
C PRO A 48 9.32 9.25 7.55
N CYS A 49 9.11 9.51 8.83
CA CYS A 49 10.20 9.84 9.77
C CYS A 49 11.22 8.71 9.99
N TRP A 50 10.88 7.48 9.61
CA TRP A 50 11.72 6.30 9.82
C TRP A 50 12.51 5.88 8.58
N ILE A 51 12.38 6.58 7.45
CA ILE A 51 13.07 6.25 6.19
C ILE A 51 14.59 6.15 6.39
N GLU A 52 15.20 7.17 7.01
CA GLU A 52 16.65 7.20 7.22
C GLU A 52 17.13 6.10 8.18
N GLU A 53 16.30 5.72 9.14
CA GLU A 53 16.63 4.63 10.05
C GLU A 53 16.61 3.29 9.33
N ALA A 54 15.57 3.00 8.54
CA ALA A 54 15.51 1.78 7.75
C ALA A 54 16.65 1.68 6.74
N LYS A 55 17.09 2.81 6.14
CA LYS A 55 18.27 2.84 5.26
C LYS A 55 19.55 2.33 5.92
N LYS A 56 19.72 2.51 7.23
CA LYS A 56 20.90 2.00 7.95
C LYS A 56 20.87 0.48 8.07
N HIS A 57 19.69 -0.09 8.27
CA HIS A 57 19.51 -1.53 8.46
C HIS A 57 19.44 -2.31 7.14
N LEU A 58 18.98 -1.68 6.06
CA LEU A 58 18.78 -2.31 4.75
C LEU A 58 19.93 -2.11 3.75
N GLN A 59 21.11 -1.68 4.20
CA GLN A 59 22.25 -1.46 3.29
C GLN A 59 22.64 -2.76 2.58
N GLY A 60 22.68 -2.73 1.25
CA GLY A 60 23.02 -3.87 0.41
C GLY A 60 21.91 -4.92 0.27
N SER A 61 20.72 -4.66 0.82
CA SER A 61 19.53 -5.50 0.66
C SER A 61 18.76 -5.14 -0.63
N GLU A 62 17.98 -6.10 -1.15
CA GLU A 62 16.99 -5.87 -2.21
C GLU A 62 15.60 -5.47 -1.67
N VAL A 63 15.45 -5.41 -0.34
CA VAL A 63 14.22 -4.97 0.34
C VAL A 63 14.01 -3.50 0.07
N LYS A 64 12.85 -3.16 -0.51
CA LYS A 64 12.51 -1.79 -0.88
C LYS A 64 12.07 -0.98 0.33
N ILE A 65 12.49 0.27 0.40
CA ILE A 65 11.98 1.20 1.42
C ILE A 65 10.68 1.84 0.92
N CYS A 66 9.59 1.53 1.60
CA CYS A 66 8.25 2.01 1.28
C CYS A 66 7.72 2.91 2.41
N THR A 67 6.98 3.95 2.03
CA THR A 67 6.32 4.84 3.00
C THR A 67 4.92 5.24 2.58
N ALA A 68 4.18 5.89 3.49
CA ALA A 68 2.86 6.44 3.25
C ALA A 68 2.83 7.96 3.44
N LEU A 69 2.06 8.67 2.60
CA LEU A 69 1.77 10.09 2.79
C LEU A 69 0.27 10.39 2.81
N GLY A 70 -0.10 11.48 3.46
CA GLY A 70 -1.51 11.83 3.69
C GLY A 70 -2.30 10.75 4.44
N TYR A 71 -1.62 9.81 5.10
CA TYR A 71 -2.22 8.68 5.81
C TYR A 71 -2.42 9.00 7.30
N PRO A 72 -3.47 8.49 7.96
CA PRO A 72 -4.60 7.73 7.41
C PRO A 72 -5.80 8.60 6.99
N MET A 73 -5.67 9.93 7.01
CA MET A 73 -6.84 10.82 6.90
C MET A 73 -7.15 11.28 5.46
N GLY A 74 -6.15 11.39 4.59
CA GLY A 74 -6.28 11.83 3.19
C GLY A 74 -6.68 13.29 2.99
N GLY A 75 -7.01 14.04 4.04
CA GLY A 75 -7.60 15.38 3.96
C GLY A 75 -6.61 16.56 3.88
N SER A 76 -5.30 16.31 3.84
CA SER A 76 -4.30 17.37 3.66
C SER A 76 -4.44 18.08 2.31
N THR A 77 -3.96 19.31 2.20
CA THR A 77 -3.96 20.03 0.91
C THR A 77 -3.09 19.32 -0.13
N THR A 78 -3.41 19.47 -1.42
CA THR A 78 -2.59 18.96 -2.52
C THR A 78 -1.14 19.44 -2.43
N ALA A 79 -0.93 20.72 -2.08
CA ALA A 79 0.41 21.29 -1.95
C ALA A 79 1.22 20.61 -0.83
N THR A 80 0.60 20.32 0.32
CA THR A 80 1.23 19.56 1.41
C THR A 80 1.66 18.17 0.92
N LYS A 81 0.76 17.41 0.30
CA LYS A 81 1.05 16.05 -0.19
C LYS A 81 2.13 16.04 -1.29
N VAL A 82 2.13 17.04 -2.16
CA VAL A 82 3.15 17.20 -3.22
C VAL A 82 4.53 17.49 -2.64
N ASN A 83 4.61 18.34 -1.61
CA ASN A 83 5.88 18.63 -0.95
C ASN A 83 6.38 17.42 -0.16
N GLU A 84 5.49 16.76 0.58
CA GLU A 84 5.80 15.52 1.32
C GLU A 84 6.29 14.42 0.37
N MET A 85 5.66 14.24 -0.80
CA MET A 85 6.11 13.28 -1.83
C MET A 85 7.56 13.55 -2.27
N ARG A 86 7.93 14.81 -2.49
CA ARG A 86 9.30 15.18 -2.88
C ARG A 86 10.28 14.89 -1.76
N GLU A 87 9.94 15.29 -0.54
CA GLU A 87 10.76 15.08 0.65
C GLU A 87 11.03 13.59 0.88
N VAL A 88 10.01 12.73 0.89
CA VAL A 88 10.23 11.30 1.14
C VAL A 88 11.08 10.62 0.07
N ILE A 89 11.00 11.09 -1.18
CA ILE A 89 11.87 10.61 -2.26
C ILE A 89 13.31 11.05 -2.03
N GLU A 90 13.53 12.29 -1.62
CA GLU A 90 14.87 12.80 -1.26
C GLU A 90 15.47 12.03 -0.08
N LEU A 91 14.65 11.67 0.91
CA LEU A 91 15.06 10.83 2.03
C LEU A 91 15.40 9.39 1.60
N GLY A 92 14.89 8.93 0.47
CA GLY A 92 15.24 7.65 -0.16
C GLY A 92 14.11 6.62 -0.18
N ALA A 93 12.84 7.04 -0.07
CA ALA A 93 11.72 6.14 -0.35
C ALA A 93 11.73 5.72 -1.84
N GLU A 94 11.63 4.41 -2.08
CA GLU A 94 11.60 3.83 -3.42
C GLU A 94 10.18 3.67 -3.94
N GLN A 95 9.24 3.44 -3.02
CA GLN A 95 7.81 3.35 -3.33
C GLN A 95 6.98 4.11 -2.30
N VAL A 96 5.93 4.78 -2.76
CA VAL A 96 5.10 5.62 -1.90
C VAL A 96 3.63 5.25 -2.06
N ASP A 97 3.00 4.88 -0.96
CA ASP A 97 1.55 4.77 -0.86
C ASP A 97 0.99 6.14 -0.48
N PHE A 98 -0.13 6.58 -1.05
CA PHE A 98 -0.73 7.86 -0.71
C PHE A 98 -2.25 7.77 -0.68
N MET A 99 -2.86 8.56 0.20
CA MET A 99 -4.31 8.65 0.29
C MET A 99 -4.81 9.94 -0.36
N ALA A 100 -5.66 9.77 -1.38
CA ALA A 100 -6.33 10.89 -2.02
C ALA A 100 -7.46 11.44 -1.12
N ASN A 101 -7.93 12.64 -1.42
CA ASN A 101 -9.00 13.28 -0.67
C ASN A 101 -10.35 12.63 -0.99
N ILE A 102 -10.73 11.62 -0.19
CA ILE A 102 -12.01 10.89 -0.35
C ILE A 102 -13.22 11.84 -0.28
N GLY A 103 -13.10 12.96 0.45
CA GLY A 103 -14.14 13.99 0.52
C GLY A 103 -14.48 14.61 -0.83
N PHE A 104 -13.48 14.83 -1.71
CA PHE A 104 -13.72 15.34 -3.06
C PHE A 104 -14.52 14.35 -3.90
N LEU A 105 -14.15 13.06 -3.87
CA LEU A 105 -14.90 12.01 -4.56
C LEU A 105 -16.36 11.96 -4.09
N LYS A 106 -16.60 11.92 -2.78
CA LYS A 106 -17.95 11.86 -2.21
C LYS A 106 -18.79 13.11 -2.48
N SER A 107 -18.14 14.23 -2.78
CA SER A 107 -18.80 15.50 -3.09
C SER A 107 -19.03 15.69 -4.60
N GLY A 108 -18.66 14.73 -5.44
CA GLY A 108 -18.76 14.86 -6.90
C GLY A 108 -17.70 15.76 -7.53
N MET A 109 -16.68 16.17 -6.75
CA MET A 109 -15.54 17.00 -7.18
C MET A 109 -14.49 16.13 -7.88
N TYR A 110 -14.90 15.50 -8.98
CA TYR A 110 -14.09 14.48 -9.67
C TYR A 110 -12.85 15.06 -10.34
N ASP A 111 -12.94 16.29 -10.85
CA ASP A 111 -11.81 16.97 -11.47
C ASP A 111 -10.74 17.30 -10.41
N GLU A 112 -11.14 17.82 -9.25
CA GLU A 112 -10.24 18.11 -8.14
C GLU A 112 -9.62 16.84 -7.56
N TYR A 113 -10.40 15.77 -7.41
CA TYR A 113 -9.90 14.45 -6.98
C TYR A 113 -8.83 13.92 -7.95
N ARG A 114 -9.12 13.92 -9.26
CA ARG A 114 -8.20 13.43 -10.29
C ARG A 114 -6.94 14.30 -10.39
N GLU A 115 -7.10 15.61 -10.30
CA GLU A 115 -5.99 16.57 -10.43
C GLU A 115 -5.06 16.53 -9.22
N GLU A 116 -5.57 16.33 -8.00
CA GLU A 116 -4.74 16.04 -6.83
C GLU A 116 -3.85 14.81 -7.07
N ILE A 117 -4.44 13.71 -7.55
CA ILE A 117 -3.72 12.46 -7.82
C ILE A 117 -2.62 12.69 -8.85
N ALA A 118 -2.94 13.38 -9.96
CA ALA A 118 -1.98 13.63 -11.02
C ALA A 118 -0.80 14.51 -10.56
N GLN A 119 -1.05 15.50 -9.71
CA GLN A 119 0.02 16.32 -9.13
C GLN A 119 0.95 15.51 -8.21
N ILE A 120 0.39 14.61 -7.39
CA ILE A 120 1.17 13.71 -6.53
C ILE A 120 2.00 12.73 -7.38
N VAL A 121 1.41 12.11 -8.39
CA VAL A 121 2.10 11.21 -9.33
C VAL A 121 3.24 11.94 -10.05
N LYS A 122 3.00 13.17 -10.51
CA LYS A 122 4.04 14.01 -11.13
C LYS A 122 5.17 14.32 -10.15
N ALA A 123 4.84 14.65 -8.90
CA ALA A 123 5.82 14.92 -7.85
C ALA A 123 6.67 13.69 -7.50
N ALA A 124 6.14 12.48 -7.73
CA ALA A 124 6.87 11.24 -7.51
C ALA A 124 8.05 11.02 -8.48
N ASN A 125 8.19 11.84 -9.52
CA ASN A 125 9.34 11.83 -10.44
C ASN A 125 9.73 10.42 -10.94
N GLY A 126 8.74 9.63 -11.34
CA GLY A 126 8.92 8.27 -11.85
C GLY A 126 9.09 7.17 -10.79
N ARG A 127 8.97 7.48 -9.49
CA ARG A 127 8.88 6.47 -8.44
C ARG A 127 7.52 5.78 -8.42
N VAL A 128 7.50 4.56 -7.88
CA VAL A 128 6.28 3.74 -7.79
C VAL A 128 5.30 4.41 -6.84
N THR A 129 4.10 4.70 -7.34
CA THR A 129 3.02 5.32 -6.56
C THR A 129 1.85 4.36 -6.39
N LYS A 130 1.30 4.29 -5.18
CA LYS A 130 0.16 3.40 -4.86
C LYS A 130 -0.94 4.20 -4.19
N ILE A 131 -2.11 4.31 -4.83
CA ILE A 131 -3.23 5.07 -4.26
C ILE A 131 -4.07 4.20 -3.34
N MET A 132 -4.25 4.63 -2.09
CA MET A 132 -5.23 4.07 -1.15
C MET A 132 -6.61 4.66 -1.45
N LEU A 133 -7.53 3.81 -1.93
CA LEU A 133 -8.86 4.22 -2.38
C LEU A 133 -9.94 4.17 -1.29
N GLU A 134 -9.63 3.63 -0.11
CA GLU A 134 -10.55 3.46 1.03
C GLU A 134 -11.92 2.88 0.67
N PHE A 135 -11.91 1.74 -0.02
CA PHE A 135 -13.12 1.08 -0.53
C PHE A 135 -14.19 0.80 0.54
N GLY A 136 -13.81 0.58 1.80
CA GLY A 136 -14.76 0.41 2.90
C GLY A 136 -15.64 1.64 3.19
N MET A 137 -15.29 2.81 2.66
CA MET A 137 -16.07 4.05 2.79
C MET A 137 -16.97 4.34 1.59
N LEU A 138 -16.88 3.54 0.52
CA LEU A 138 -17.42 3.84 -0.80
C LEU A 138 -18.53 2.87 -1.22
N THR A 139 -19.54 3.41 -1.88
CA THR A 139 -20.52 2.62 -2.65
C THR A 139 -19.85 1.96 -3.86
N GLN A 140 -20.50 0.96 -4.46
CA GLN A 140 -19.96 0.29 -5.65
C GLN A 140 -19.72 1.25 -6.83
N GLU A 141 -20.56 2.26 -7.01
CA GLU A 141 -20.38 3.28 -8.05
C GLU A 141 -19.18 4.19 -7.74
N GLU A 142 -19.05 4.64 -6.48
CA GLU A 142 -17.90 5.44 -6.04
C GLU A 142 -16.58 4.65 -6.15
N LYS A 143 -16.57 3.35 -5.83
CA LYS A 143 -15.37 2.49 -5.98
C LYS A 143 -14.87 2.46 -7.43
N ARG A 144 -15.78 2.22 -8.38
CA ARG A 144 -15.45 2.23 -9.82
C ARG A 144 -14.92 3.60 -10.24
N LYS A 145 -15.62 4.67 -9.87
CA LYS A 145 -15.23 6.04 -10.20
C LYS A 145 -13.85 6.40 -9.65
N ALA A 146 -13.56 6.07 -8.39
CA ALA A 146 -12.27 6.35 -7.75
C ALA A 146 -11.12 5.65 -8.49
N ALA A 147 -11.28 4.36 -8.78
CA ALA A 147 -10.27 3.56 -9.48
C ALA A 147 -10.03 4.07 -10.93
N GLU A 148 -11.08 4.41 -11.67
CA GLU A 148 -10.99 4.98 -13.02
C GLU A 148 -10.25 6.33 -13.04
N LEU A 149 -10.60 7.24 -12.12
CA LEU A 149 -9.96 8.55 -12.02
C LEU A 149 -8.49 8.41 -11.66
N ALA A 150 -8.16 7.54 -10.71
CA ALA A 150 -6.78 7.26 -10.35
C ALA A 150 -5.97 6.67 -11.50
N LEU A 151 -6.54 5.73 -12.25
CA LEU A 151 -5.91 5.15 -13.44
C LEU A 151 -5.61 6.22 -14.50
N SER A 152 -6.57 7.13 -14.73
CA SER A 152 -6.40 8.26 -15.66
C SER A 152 -5.36 9.29 -15.20
N ALA A 153 -5.00 9.29 -13.92
CA ALA A 153 -3.98 10.15 -13.33
C ALA A 153 -2.58 9.52 -13.33
N GLY A 154 -2.45 8.24 -13.75
CA GLY A 154 -1.16 7.60 -13.99
C GLY A 154 -0.51 6.92 -12.77
N VAL A 155 -1.31 6.51 -11.78
CA VAL A 155 -0.81 5.75 -10.63
C VAL A 155 -0.23 4.39 -11.06
N THR A 156 0.80 3.91 -10.35
CA THR A 156 1.39 2.59 -10.64
C THR A 156 0.53 1.45 -10.07
N TYR A 157 0.00 1.62 -8.86
CA TYR A 157 -0.85 0.65 -8.19
C TYR A 157 -2.17 1.28 -7.75
N LEU A 158 -3.25 0.53 -7.95
CA LEU A 158 -4.50 0.71 -7.21
C LEU A 158 -4.44 -0.12 -5.93
N LYS A 159 -4.77 0.49 -4.79
CA LYS A 159 -4.83 -0.18 -3.48
C LYS A 159 -6.19 0.02 -2.85
N ASN A 160 -6.80 -1.08 -2.41
CA ASN A 160 -8.19 -1.09 -1.91
C ASN A 160 -8.37 -0.22 -0.66
N SER A 161 -7.43 -0.27 0.28
CA SER A 161 -7.61 0.30 1.62
C SER A 161 -6.28 0.61 2.28
N SER A 162 -6.26 1.60 3.15
CA SER A 162 -5.17 1.96 4.05
C SER A 162 -4.94 0.92 5.15
N GLY A 163 -5.95 0.10 5.45
CA GLY A 163 -6.01 -0.80 6.61
C GLY A 163 -6.50 -0.12 7.88
N TRP A 164 -6.68 1.21 7.88
CA TRP A 164 -7.07 1.94 9.08
C TRP A 164 -8.57 2.31 9.08
N GLY A 165 -9.22 2.15 10.24
CA GLY A 165 -10.59 2.60 10.47
C GLY A 165 -11.60 2.03 9.46
N LYS A 166 -12.37 2.92 8.82
CA LYS A 166 -13.42 2.53 7.85
C LYS A 166 -12.87 2.24 6.44
N GLY A 167 -11.55 2.28 6.23
CA GLY A 167 -10.93 1.97 4.93
C GLY A 167 -11.27 0.58 4.40
N GLY A 168 -11.60 -0.34 5.31
CA GLY A 168 -12.08 -1.69 5.01
C GLY A 168 -10.95 -2.71 4.89
N HIS A 169 -11.33 -3.98 4.83
CA HIS A 169 -10.43 -5.10 4.62
C HIS A 169 -10.27 -5.41 3.12
N ALA A 170 -9.22 -6.13 2.75
CA ALA A 170 -9.12 -6.70 1.42
C ALA A 170 -10.13 -7.85 1.27
N THR A 171 -11.09 -7.68 0.36
CA THR A 171 -11.99 -8.76 -0.06
C THR A 171 -11.66 -9.23 -1.47
N VAL A 172 -12.05 -10.45 -1.80
CA VAL A 172 -11.85 -11.02 -3.15
C VAL A 172 -12.58 -10.17 -4.19
N GLU A 173 -13.78 -9.71 -3.88
CA GLU A 173 -14.62 -8.91 -4.77
C GLU A 173 -13.98 -7.56 -5.08
N ASP A 174 -13.44 -6.87 -4.07
CA ASP A 174 -12.79 -5.59 -4.24
C ASP A 174 -11.49 -5.71 -5.04
N VAL A 175 -10.72 -6.77 -4.81
CA VAL A 175 -9.47 -7.02 -5.55
C VAL A 175 -9.76 -7.40 -7.01
N GLN A 176 -10.78 -8.22 -7.26
CA GLN A 176 -11.22 -8.54 -8.62
C GLN A 176 -11.71 -7.30 -9.37
N LEU A 177 -12.49 -6.44 -8.70
CA LEU A 177 -12.94 -5.17 -9.26
C LEU A 177 -11.75 -4.28 -9.65
N LEU A 178 -10.76 -4.14 -8.75
CA LEU A 178 -9.55 -3.37 -9.05
C LEU A 178 -8.78 -3.99 -10.22
N LYS A 179 -8.66 -5.32 -10.29
CA LYS A 179 -7.95 -5.98 -11.39
C LYS A 179 -8.66 -5.81 -12.72
N GLU A 180 -9.99 -5.88 -12.74
CA GLU A 180 -10.83 -5.59 -13.91
C GLU A 180 -10.56 -4.17 -14.43
N ILE A 181 -10.61 -3.16 -13.55
CA ILE A 181 -10.43 -1.75 -13.93
C ILE A 181 -8.97 -1.47 -14.33
N ALA A 182 -8.01 -2.01 -13.59
CA ALA A 182 -6.59 -1.78 -13.84
C ALA A 182 -6.14 -2.34 -15.21
N GLY A 183 -6.66 -3.50 -15.61
CA GLY A 183 -6.23 -4.21 -16.82
C GLY A 183 -4.71 -4.39 -16.83
N ASP A 184 -4.06 -3.87 -17.87
CA ASP A 184 -2.60 -3.82 -18.04
C ASP A 184 -2.00 -2.42 -17.76
N LYS A 185 -2.84 -1.46 -17.35
CA LYS A 185 -2.43 -0.05 -17.16
C LYS A 185 -1.89 0.23 -15.75
N ALA A 186 -2.29 -0.57 -14.77
CA ALA A 186 -1.81 -0.49 -13.39
C ALA A 186 -1.79 -1.88 -12.73
N LEU A 187 -1.13 -1.96 -11.58
CA LEU A 187 -1.08 -3.15 -10.74
C LEU A 187 -2.03 -3.01 -9.55
N VAL A 188 -2.33 -4.13 -8.87
CA VAL A 188 -3.21 -4.15 -7.70
C VAL A 188 -2.42 -4.53 -6.46
N LYS A 189 -2.45 -3.68 -5.44
CA LYS A 189 -1.97 -3.98 -4.08
C LYS A 189 -3.17 -4.16 -3.16
N ALA A 190 -3.16 -5.20 -2.34
CA ALA A 190 -4.23 -5.46 -1.37
C ALA A 190 -3.72 -5.31 0.07
N SER A 191 -4.53 -4.73 0.95
CA SER A 191 -4.21 -4.60 2.37
C SER A 191 -5.46 -4.53 3.25
N GLY A 192 -5.24 -4.80 4.55
CA GLY A 192 -6.27 -4.86 5.58
C GLY A 192 -6.77 -6.30 5.77
N GLY A 193 -6.58 -6.87 6.96
CA GLY A 193 -7.12 -8.19 7.33
C GLY A 193 -6.42 -9.43 6.75
N ILE A 194 -5.30 -9.29 6.05
CA ILE A 194 -4.54 -10.42 5.48
C ILE A 194 -3.56 -10.95 6.54
N ARG A 195 -3.91 -12.06 7.21
CA ARG A 195 -3.27 -12.48 8.47
C ARG A 195 -2.65 -13.89 8.47
N ASP A 196 -2.85 -14.65 7.39
CA ASP A 196 -2.35 -16.01 7.24
C ASP A 196 -2.08 -16.35 5.76
N PHE A 197 -1.45 -17.51 5.54
CA PHE A 197 -1.08 -17.98 4.21
C PHE A 197 -2.29 -18.17 3.29
N GLU A 198 -3.40 -18.69 3.81
CA GLU A 198 -4.60 -18.98 3.02
C GLU A 198 -5.27 -17.71 2.51
N SER A 199 -5.45 -16.71 3.39
CA SER A 199 -5.97 -15.39 3.02
C SER A 199 -5.05 -14.68 2.03
N ALA A 200 -3.72 -14.74 2.23
CA ALA A 200 -2.75 -14.18 1.28
C ALA A 200 -2.86 -14.84 -0.10
N SER A 201 -2.88 -16.18 -0.16
CA SER A 201 -3.04 -16.93 -1.41
C SER A 201 -4.35 -16.63 -2.11
N THR A 202 -5.45 -16.51 -1.36
CA THR A 202 -6.79 -16.19 -1.88
C THR A 202 -6.80 -14.81 -2.54
N ILE A 203 -6.26 -13.80 -1.85
CA ILE A 203 -6.19 -12.42 -2.35
C ILE A 203 -5.25 -12.31 -3.57
N LEU A 204 -4.14 -13.03 -3.59
CA LEU A 204 -3.26 -13.08 -4.77
C LEU A 204 -3.95 -13.72 -5.97
N ASN A 205 -4.72 -14.80 -5.76
CA ASN A 205 -5.50 -15.44 -6.81
C ASN A 205 -6.66 -14.56 -7.31
N ALA A 206 -7.14 -13.62 -6.50
CA ALA A 206 -8.15 -12.64 -6.89
C ALA A 206 -7.61 -11.57 -7.86
N GLY A 207 -6.28 -11.43 -8.00
CA GLY A 207 -5.64 -10.53 -8.95
C GLY A 207 -4.68 -9.50 -8.33
N ALA A 208 -4.53 -9.48 -7.00
CA ALA A 208 -3.48 -8.70 -6.35
C ALA A 208 -2.10 -9.28 -6.72
N VAL A 209 -1.12 -8.41 -6.94
CA VAL A 209 0.27 -8.81 -7.19
C VAL A 209 1.20 -8.49 -6.01
N LEU A 210 0.69 -7.72 -5.04
CA LEU A 210 1.42 -7.20 -3.89
C LEU A 210 0.46 -7.09 -2.69
N LEU A 211 0.95 -7.38 -1.49
CA LEU A 211 0.19 -7.40 -0.25
C LEU A 211 0.81 -6.44 0.76
N GLY A 212 0.00 -5.63 1.44
CA GLY A 212 0.41 -4.88 2.64
C GLY A 212 -0.12 -5.57 3.88
N THR A 213 0.78 -5.97 4.80
CA THR A 213 0.38 -6.65 6.04
C THR A 213 1.41 -6.48 7.16
N SER A 214 0.90 -6.34 8.39
CA SER A 214 1.67 -6.41 9.63
C SER A 214 1.92 -7.85 10.11
N ALA A 215 1.33 -8.84 9.45
CA ALA A 215 1.43 -10.26 9.79
C ALA A 215 2.41 -11.04 8.90
N GLY A 216 3.35 -10.36 8.23
CA GLY A 216 4.25 -10.97 7.24
C GLY A 216 4.95 -12.23 7.75
N VAL A 217 5.61 -12.14 8.92
CA VAL A 217 6.29 -13.29 9.57
C VAL A 217 5.33 -14.45 9.83
N LYS A 218 4.13 -14.15 10.34
CA LYS A 218 3.09 -15.15 10.61
C LYS A 218 2.62 -15.84 9.34
N ILE A 219 2.44 -15.09 8.25
CA ILE A 219 2.01 -15.64 6.96
C ILE A 219 3.02 -16.66 6.43
N VAL A 220 4.32 -16.39 6.57
CA VAL A 220 5.37 -17.25 5.96
C VAL A 220 5.87 -18.37 6.88
N THR A 221 5.75 -18.23 8.20
CA THR A 221 6.22 -19.25 9.15
C THR A 221 5.10 -20.03 9.83
N GLY A 222 3.86 -19.53 9.80
CA GLY A 222 2.77 -20.03 10.64
C GLY A 222 2.90 -19.67 12.13
N ALA A 223 3.98 -18.97 12.53
CA ALA A 223 4.30 -18.59 13.90
C ALA A 223 4.52 -17.07 14.01
N GLY A 224 4.38 -16.54 15.22
CA GLY A 224 4.50 -15.10 15.48
C GLY A 224 3.16 -14.35 15.46
N ASN A 225 3.23 -13.08 15.85
CA ASN A 225 2.06 -12.22 16.04
C ASN A 225 2.04 -11.11 14.98
N ALA A 226 0.85 -10.61 14.67
CA ALA A 226 0.73 -9.41 13.85
C ALA A 226 1.30 -8.20 14.62
N LEU A 227 2.08 -7.36 13.94
CA LEU A 227 2.63 -6.13 14.52
C LEU A 227 1.55 -5.05 14.73
N SER A 228 0.38 -5.23 14.12
CA SER A 228 -0.78 -4.35 14.28
C SER A 228 -2.09 -5.08 13.97
N ASP A 229 -3.17 -4.67 14.62
CA ASP A 229 -4.52 -5.21 14.35
C ASP A 229 -5.27 -4.49 13.22
N TYR A 230 -4.74 -3.38 12.70
CA TYR A 230 -5.30 -2.62 11.59
C TYR A 230 -5.31 -3.42 10.27
#